data_AF-A0A953ITI4-F1
#
_entry.id   AF-A0A953ITI4-F1
#
_cell.length_a   1.000
_cell.length_b   1.000
_cell.length_c   1.000
_cell.angle_alpha   90.00
_cell.angle_beta   90.00
_cell.angle_gamma   90.00
#
_symmetry.space_group_name_H-M   'P 1'
#
loop_
_entity.id
_entity.type
_entity.pdbx_description
1 polymer ?
#
loop_
_entity_poly.entity_id
_entity_poly.type
_entity_poly.pdbx_seq_one_letter_code
_entity_poly.pdbx_strand_id
1 'polypeptide(L)'
;MASHDIPIGTSQVTLAQLSDRSREIFRQIVESYLATGEPVGSRNVSRILQMSLSPASVRNVMSDLEQLGLIYAPHTSAGRLPTEMGLRFFVDALMEIGDLNENDRRSIEGQVAATGTSIENVLTQASGLLSGLTRAAGVVLTAKLNVRLKHIEFVRLEPERALVVMVAEDGQVENRILSVPAGLPSSALTEASNFLNARIRGKTLQDARAELERALEAGRAELDQLTQKIVAAGLASWSGGGSDERKLIVRGQAHLLEDLKALEDLERVRLLFDDLETRRE
;
A
#
# COMPACT_ATOMS: atom_id res chain seq x y z
N MET A 1 20.08 -9.59 17.53
CA MET A 1 19.78 -8.88 18.78
C MET A 1 18.48 -8.13 18.59
N ALA A 2 17.47 -8.54 19.38
CA ALA A 2 16.19 -7.88 19.64
C ALA A 2 15.33 -7.42 18.44
N SER A 3 14.55 -8.34 17.87
CA SER A 3 13.23 -8.00 17.34
C SER A 3 12.32 -7.73 18.53
N HIS A 4 11.83 -6.50 18.61
CA HIS A 4 10.97 -6.01 19.67
C HIS A 4 9.53 -6.49 19.38
N ASP A 5 9.20 -7.69 19.86
CA ASP A 5 7.80 -8.13 19.94
C ASP A 5 7.10 -7.29 21.01
N ILE A 6 6.16 -6.45 20.58
CA ILE A 6 5.24 -5.75 21.47
C ILE A 6 4.15 -6.76 21.84
N PRO A 7 4.00 -7.15 23.12
CA PRO A 7 2.91 -8.02 23.53
C PRO A 7 1.63 -7.18 23.63
N ILE A 8 0.74 -7.28 22.63
CA ILE A 8 -0.62 -6.77 22.76
C ILE A 8 -1.39 -7.77 23.62
N GLY A 9 -1.27 -7.60 24.94
CA GLY A 9 -2.10 -8.29 25.92
C GLY A 9 -3.54 -7.79 25.84
N THR A 10 -4.40 -8.56 25.22
CA THR A 10 -5.84 -8.67 25.56
C THR A 10 -6.22 -10.13 25.38
N SER A 11 -6.92 -10.70 26.37
CA SER A 11 -7.32 -12.12 26.38
C SER A 11 -7.98 -12.51 25.05
N GLN A 12 -7.23 -13.21 24.18
CA GLN A 12 -7.78 -13.72 22.93
C GLN A 12 -8.80 -14.80 23.26
N VAL A 13 -10.07 -14.52 22.99
CA VAL A 13 -11.10 -15.56 23.00
C VAL A 13 -10.67 -16.61 21.98
N THR A 14 -10.48 -17.85 22.42
CA THR A 14 -10.05 -18.94 21.54
C THR A 14 -11.25 -19.76 21.08
N LEU A 15 -11.17 -20.36 19.89
CA LEU A 15 -12.20 -21.28 19.39
C LEU A 15 -12.58 -22.34 20.43
N ALA A 16 -11.59 -22.85 21.17
CA ALA A 16 -11.77 -23.87 22.21
C ALA A 16 -12.73 -23.44 23.34
N GLN A 17 -12.89 -22.14 23.60
CA GLN A 17 -13.77 -21.61 24.63
C GLN A 17 -15.24 -21.51 24.18
N LEU A 18 -15.51 -21.58 22.86
CA LEU A 18 -16.86 -21.55 22.33
C LEU A 18 -17.35 -22.97 22.03
N SER A 19 -18.55 -23.30 22.53
CA SER A 19 -19.27 -24.49 22.09
C SER A 19 -19.63 -24.39 20.60
N ASP A 20 -19.81 -25.52 19.91
CA ASP A 20 -20.21 -25.53 18.49
C ASP A 20 -21.49 -24.73 18.24
N ARG A 21 -22.41 -24.79 19.20
CA ARG A 21 -23.63 -23.99 19.21
C ARG A 21 -23.36 -22.49 19.32
N SER A 22 -22.45 -22.08 20.19
CA SER A 22 -22.07 -20.66 20.35
C SER A 22 -21.37 -20.14 19.10
N ARG A 23 -20.51 -20.97 18.48
CA ARG A 23 -19.85 -20.65 17.21
C ARG A 23 -20.87 -20.45 16.08
N GLU A 24 -21.85 -21.33 15.96
CA GLU A 24 -22.89 -21.20 14.92
C GLU A 24 -23.76 -19.97 15.12
N ILE A 25 -24.24 -19.73 16.35
CA ILE A 25 -25.02 -18.53 16.67
C ILE A 25 -24.21 -17.27 16.36
N PHE A 26 -22.94 -17.24 16.74
CA PHE A 26 -22.06 -16.12 16.48
C PHE A 26 -21.83 -15.91 14.98
N ARG A 27 -21.56 -16.98 14.21
CA ARG A 27 -21.40 -16.92 12.75
C ARG A 27 -22.63 -16.30 12.09
N GLN A 28 -23.82 -16.78 12.42
CA GLN A 28 -25.08 -16.27 11.87
C GLN A 28 -25.34 -14.80 12.21
N ILE A 29 -24.95 -14.35 13.40
CA ILE A 29 -25.04 -12.93 13.78
C ILE A 29 -24.11 -12.08 12.91
N VAL A 30 -22.86 -12.50 12.74
CA VAL A 30 -21.88 -11.76 11.92
C VAL A 30 -22.29 -11.74 10.45
N GLU A 31 -22.68 -12.88 9.88
CA GLU A 31 -23.12 -12.97 8.48
C GLU A 31 -24.37 -12.13 8.20
N SER A 32 -25.37 -12.19 9.09
CA SER A 32 -26.58 -11.35 8.96
C SER A 32 -26.25 -9.86 9.07
N TYR A 33 -25.32 -9.49 9.97
CA TYR A 33 -24.87 -8.12 10.10
C TYR A 33 -24.10 -7.65 8.86
N LEU A 34 -23.16 -8.44 8.33
CA LEU A 34 -22.43 -8.10 7.11
C LEU A 34 -23.35 -7.94 5.89
N ALA A 35 -24.46 -8.70 5.85
CA ALA A 35 -25.43 -8.61 4.77
C ALA A 35 -26.40 -7.41 4.89
N THR A 36 -26.73 -6.95 6.10
CA THR A 36 -27.84 -6.00 6.32
C THR A 36 -27.45 -4.71 7.03
N GLY A 37 -26.36 -4.72 7.79
CA GLY A 37 -25.95 -3.62 8.69
C GLY A 37 -26.80 -3.48 9.95
N GLU A 38 -27.82 -4.31 10.15
CA GLU A 38 -28.83 -4.13 11.20
C GLU A 38 -28.57 -5.03 12.43
N PRO A 39 -29.00 -4.61 13.65
CA PRO A 39 -28.89 -5.44 14.85
C PRO A 39 -29.69 -6.74 14.75
N VAL A 40 -29.04 -7.86 15.08
CA VAL A 40 -29.64 -9.20 14.87
C VAL A 40 -30.32 -9.69 16.14
N GLY A 41 -31.62 -9.96 16.06
CA GLY A 41 -32.40 -10.48 17.17
C GLY A 41 -32.40 -12.01 17.28
N SER A 42 -32.40 -12.52 18.51
CA SER A 42 -32.53 -13.97 18.83
C SER A 42 -33.62 -14.73 18.06
N ARG A 43 -34.78 -14.12 17.79
CA ARG A 43 -35.87 -14.71 16.98
C ARG A 43 -35.49 -14.88 15.51
N ASN A 44 -34.69 -13.96 14.98
CA ASN A 44 -34.21 -14.03 13.61
C ASN A 44 -33.19 -15.16 13.48
N VAL A 45 -32.20 -15.16 14.38
CA VAL A 45 -31.17 -16.21 14.45
C VAL A 45 -31.80 -17.59 14.60
N SER A 46 -32.76 -17.79 15.52
CA SER A 46 -33.42 -19.08 15.71
C SER A 46 -34.18 -19.60 14.47
N ARG A 47 -34.57 -18.72 13.55
CA ARG A 47 -35.27 -19.11 12.31
C ARG A 47 -34.29 -19.53 11.22
N ILE A 48 -33.13 -18.90 11.18
CA ILE A 48 -32.08 -19.13 10.18
C ILE A 48 -31.25 -20.36 10.55
N LEU A 49 -31.05 -20.60 11.84
CA LEU A 49 -30.35 -21.76 12.36
C LEU A 49 -31.01 -23.08 11.93
N GLN A 50 -30.20 -23.98 11.40
CA GLN A 50 -30.61 -25.36 11.09
C GLN A 50 -30.76 -26.24 12.34
N MET A 51 -30.36 -25.73 13.51
CA MET A 51 -30.53 -26.38 14.80
C MET A 51 -31.85 -25.98 15.47
N SER A 52 -32.56 -26.96 16.04
CA SER A 52 -33.83 -26.75 16.74
C SER A 52 -33.64 -26.07 18.10
N LEU A 53 -33.38 -24.77 18.09
CA LEU A 53 -33.23 -23.95 19.30
C LEU A 53 -34.36 -22.93 19.44
N SER A 54 -34.89 -22.81 20.66
CA SER A 54 -35.87 -21.77 20.96
C SER A 54 -35.22 -20.38 20.96
N PRO A 55 -35.97 -19.30 20.66
CA PRO A 55 -35.47 -17.93 20.78
C PRO A 55 -34.91 -17.61 22.18
N ALA A 56 -35.49 -18.19 23.25
CA ALA A 56 -35.00 -18.01 24.61
C ALA A 56 -33.62 -18.65 24.80
N SER A 57 -33.43 -19.86 24.27
CA SER A 57 -32.14 -20.54 24.31
C SER A 57 -31.07 -19.76 23.54
N VAL A 58 -31.42 -19.17 22.39
CA VAL A 58 -30.52 -18.31 21.61
C VAL A 58 -30.15 -17.05 22.39
N ARG A 59 -31.10 -16.39 23.09
CA ARG A 59 -30.80 -15.23 23.94
C ARG A 59 -29.76 -15.52 25.01
N ASN A 60 -29.84 -16.68 25.66
CA ASN A 60 -28.85 -17.07 26.67
C ASN A 60 -27.45 -17.16 26.07
N VAL A 61 -27.31 -17.82 24.92
CA VAL A 61 -26.01 -17.90 24.23
C VAL A 61 -25.52 -16.54 23.77
N MET A 62 -26.42 -15.67 23.29
CA MET A 62 -26.06 -14.29 22.95
C MET A 62 -25.58 -13.51 24.18
N SER A 63 -26.16 -13.75 25.36
CA SER A 63 -25.68 -13.16 26.61
C SER A 63 -24.26 -13.63 26.95
N ASP A 64 -23.96 -14.91 26.74
CA ASP A 64 -22.61 -15.45 26.97
C ASP A 64 -21.60 -14.83 25.99
N LEU A 65 -21.98 -14.71 24.71
CA LEU A 65 -21.16 -14.05 23.68
C LEU A 65 -20.93 -12.56 23.97
N GLU A 66 -21.92 -11.89 24.58
CA GLU A 66 -21.79 -10.50 25.03
C GLU A 66 -20.85 -10.36 26.22
N GLN A 67 -20.89 -11.30 27.18
CA GLN A 67 -19.93 -11.35 28.29
C GLN A 67 -18.50 -11.62 27.83
N LEU A 68 -18.34 -12.39 26.75
CA LEU A 68 -17.05 -12.60 26.08
C LEU A 68 -16.60 -11.39 25.25
N GLY A 69 -17.42 -10.33 25.17
CA GLY A 69 -17.12 -9.11 24.42
C GLY A 69 -17.18 -9.27 22.90
N LEU A 70 -17.71 -10.38 22.38
CA LEU A 70 -17.79 -10.63 20.94
C LEU A 70 -18.96 -9.92 20.26
N ILE A 71 -20.03 -9.67 21.02
CA ILE A 71 -21.22 -8.94 20.56
C ILE A 71 -21.67 -7.92 21.61
N TYR A 72 -22.44 -6.92 21.21
CA TYR A 72 -22.98 -5.92 22.12
C TYR A 72 -24.39 -5.48 21.72
N ALA A 73 -25.11 -4.88 22.66
CA ALA A 73 -26.41 -4.24 22.44
C ALA A 73 -26.24 -2.72 22.28
N PRO A 74 -26.73 -2.09 21.20
CA PRO A 74 -26.73 -0.63 21.11
C PRO A 74 -27.82 -0.02 22.02
N HIS A 75 -28.93 -0.73 22.20
CA HIS A 75 -30.01 -0.40 23.13
C HIS A 75 -30.56 -1.69 23.77
N THR A 76 -31.23 -1.56 24.92
CA THR A 76 -31.77 -2.70 25.69
C THR A 76 -32.77 -3.57 24.93
N SER A 77 -33.46 -3.03 23.93
CA SER A 77 -34.44 -3.75 23.09
C SER A 77 -33.95 -4.02 21.66
N ALA A 78 -32.84 -3.40 21.24
CA ALA A 78 -32.23 -3.67 19.95
C ALA A 78 -31.57 -5.05 19.96
N GLY A 79 -31.42 -5.67 18.79
CA GLY A 79 -30.69 -6.93 18.64
C GLY A 79 -29.23 -6.83 19.11
N ARG A 80 -28.40 -7.78 18.70
CA ARG A 80 -26.96 -7.73 18.96
C ARG A 80 -26.19 -7.46 17.68
N LEU A 81 -25.09 -6.74 17.84
CA LEU A 81 -24.12 -6.40 16.80
C LEU A 81 -22.77 -7.01 17.19
N PRO A 82 -21.94 -7.45 16.23
CA PRO A 82 -20.58 -7.83 16.54
C PRO A 82 -19.75 -6.62 16.97
N THR A 83 -18.87 -6.81 17.95
CA THR A 83 -17.84 -5.82 18.29
C THR A 83 -16.69 -5.90 17.29
N GLU A 84 -15.76 -4.94 17.34
CA GLU A 84 -14.51 -5.02 16.56
C GLU A 84 -13.75 -6.32 16.86
N MET A 85 -13.64 -6.69 18.13
CA MET A 85 -13.04 -7.96 18.57
C MET A 85 -13.81 -9.17 18.03
N GLY A 86 -15.14 -9.10 18.00
CA GLY A 86 -15.99 -10.12 17.41
C GLY A 86 -15.72 -10.31 15.92
N LEU A 87 -15.68 -9.21 15.14
CA LEU A 87 -15.38 -9.27 13.71
C LEU A 87 -13.99 -9.85 13.45
N ARG A 88 -12.98 -9.45 14.24
CA ARG A 88 -11.63 -10.03 14.14
C ARG A 88 -11.65 -11.53 14.43
N PHE A 89 -12.29 -11.96 15.52
CA PHE A 89 -12.42 -13.37 15.87
C PHE A 89 -13.13 -14.18 14.78
N PHE A 90 -14.16 -13.61 14.15
CA PHE A 90 -14.85 -14.25 13.03
C PHE A 90 -13.91 -14.49 11.85
N VAL A 91 -13.14 -13.49 11.44
CA VAL A 91 -12.16 -13.60 10.35
C VAL A 91 -11.09 -14.63 10.68
N ASP A 92 -10.51 -14.57 11.88
CA ASP A 92 -9.35 -15.38 12.23
C ASP A 92 -9.70 -16.86 12.49
N ALA A 93 -10.94 -17.14 12.89
CA ALA A 93 -11.28 -18.43 13.50
C ALA A 93 -12.52 -19.13 12.90
N LEU A 94 -13.41 -18.42 12.22
CA LEU A 94 -14.67 -18.98 11.71
C LEU A 94 -14.87 -18.80 10.20
N MET A 95 -14.10 -17.91 9.57
CA MET A 95 -14.14 -17.68 8.14
C MET A 95 -13.39 -18.81 7.42
N GLU A 96 -14.14 -19.72 6.82
CA GLU A 96 -13.58 -20.67 5.87
C GLU A 96 -13.35 -19.94 4.54
N ILE A 97 -12.13 -19.44 4.34
CA ILE A 97 -11.74 -18.82 3.07
C ILE A 97 -11.75 -19.92 2.01
N GLY A 98 -12.75 -19.91 1.13
CA GLY A 98 -12.69 -20.67 -0.10
C GLY A 98 -11.65 -20.07 -1.04
N ASP A 99 -10.94 -20.92 -1.79
CA ASP A 99 -10.02 -20.46 -2.83
C ASP A 99 -10.77 -19.58 -3.86
N LEU A 100 -10.05 -18.61 -4.42
CA LEU A 100 -10.50 -17.88 -5.61
C LEU A 100 -10.95 -18.87 -6.68
N ASN A 101 -12.13 -18.66 -7.25
CA ASN A 101 -12.60 -19.51 -8.32
C ASN A 101 -11.66 -19.40 -9.55
N GLU A 102 -11.60 -20.47 -10.35
CA GLU A 102 -10.70 -20.57 -11.51
C GLU A 102 -10.88 -19.44 -12.53
N ASN A 103 -12.09 -18.89 -12.66
CA ASN A 103 -12.37 -17.82 -13.61
C ASN A 103 -11.79 -16.49 -13.12
N ASP A 104 -11.95 -16.17 -11.84
CA ASP A 104 -11.38 -14.99 -11.21
C ASP A 104 -9.85 -15.07 -11.24
N ARG A 105 -9.28 -16.24 -10.93
CA ARG A 105 -7.84 -16.49 -11.03
C ARG A 105 -7.31 -16.21 -12.45
N ARG A 106 -7.92 -16.77 -13.49
CA ARG A 106 -7.49 -16.55 -14.88
C ARG A 106 -7.69 -15.11 -15.34
N SER A 107 -8.77 -14.45 -14.89
CA SER A 107 -9.01 -13.03 -15.17
C SER A 107 -7.92 -12.15 -14.57
N ILE A 108 -7.57 -12.39 -13.30
CA ILE A 108 -6.49 -11.68 -12.61
C ILE A 108 -5.15 -11.93 -13.32
N GLU A 109 -4.81 -13.19 -13.59
CA GLU A 109 -3.54 -13.55 -14.25
C GLU A 109 -3.42 -12.93 -15.66
N GLY A 110 -4.50 -12.94 -16.44
CA GLY A 110 -4.52 -12.36 -17.78
C GLY A 110 -4.33 -10.85 -17.79
N GLN A 111 -4.95 -10.13 -16.84
CA GLN A 111 -4.80 -8.68 -16.72
C GLN A 111 -3.40 -8.27 -16.21
N VAL A 112 -2.82 -9.05 -15.30
CA VAL A 112 -1.46 -8.81 -14.81
C VAL A 112 -0.42 -9.09 -15.90
N ALA A 113 -0.56 -10.20 -16.65
CA ALA A 113 0.39 -10.59 -17.71
C ALA A 113 0.41 -9.65 -18.92
N ALA A 114 -0.71 -8.96 -19.21
CA ALA A 114 -0.80 -8.00 -20.30
C ALA A 114 -0.08 -6.66 -20.02
N THR A 115 0.32 -6.42 -18.77
CA THR A 115 0.88 -5.13 -18.34
C THR A 115 2.41 -5.17 -18.43
N GLY A 116 2.97 -4.40 -19.36
CA GLY A 116 4.42 -4.29 -19.56
C GLY A 116 5.21 -3.85 -18.32
N THR A 117 6.53 -4.06 -18.41
CA THR A 117 7.63 -4.19 -17.43
C THR A 117 7.77 -3.19 -16.26
N SER A 118 6.88 -2.22 -16.05
CA SER A 118 6.98 -1.31 -14.90
C SER A 118 6.17 -1.81 -13.71
N ILE A 119 6.85 -1.97 -12.56
CA ILE A 119 6.25 -2.37 -11.29
C ILE A 119 5.08 -1.43 -10.89
N GLU A 120 5.19 -0.14 -11.22
CA GLU A 120 4.15 0.86 -10.94
C GLU A 120 2.83 0.57 -11.67
N ASN A 121 2.91 0.15 -12.94
CA ASN A 121 1.72 -0.16 -13.73
C ASN A 121 1.04 -1.42 -13.21
N VAL A 122 1.82 -2.45 -12.87
CA VAL A 122 1.31 -3.69 -12.26
C VAL A 122 0.62 -3.40 -10.94
N LEU A 123 1.24 -2.60 -10.06
CA LEU A 123 0.66 -2.22 -8.77
C LEU A 123 -0.60 -1.37 -8.92
N THR A 124 -0.64 -0.48 -9.92
CA THR A 124 -1.83 0.31 -10.24
C THR A 124 -3.00 -0.57 -10.66
N GLN A 125 -2.75 -1.55 -11.54
CA GLN A 125 -3.78 -2.47 -12.02
C GLN A 125 -4.25 -3.43 -10.92
N ALA A 126 -3.32 -4.00 -10.15
CA ALA A 126 -3.66 -4.85 -9.01
C ALA A 126 -4.53 -4.10 -7.98
N SER A 127 -4.21 -2.83 -7.70
CA SER A 127 -5.03 -2.00 -6.81
C SER A 127 -6.43 -1.77 -7.36
N GLY A 128 -6.56 -1.53 -8.67
CA GLY A 128 -7.85 -1.36 -9.33
C GLY A 128 -8.69 -2.64 -9.33
N LEU A 129 -8.06 -3.78 -9.62
CA LEU A 129 -8.69 -5.10 -9.57
C LEU A 129 -9.20 -5.45 -8.18
N LEU A 130 -8.34 -5.32 -7.17
CA LEU A 130 -8.71 -5.58 -5.78
C LEU A 130 -9.85 -4.66 -5.34
N SER A 131 -9.79 -3.39 -5.72
CA SER A 131 -10.85 -2.45 -5.41
C SER A 131 -12.18 -2.84 -6.06
N GLY A 132 -12.18 -3.23 -7.33
CA GLY A 132 -13.39 -3.66 -8.03
C GLY A 132 -13.99 -4.95 -7.46
N LEU A 133 -13.15 -5.91 -7.05
CA LEU A 133 -13.61 -7.16 -6.45
C LEU A 133 -14.15 -6.98 -5.03
N THR A 134 -13.51 -6.13 -4.23
CA THR A 134 -13.86 -5.93 -2.82
C THR A 134 -14.90 -4.83 -2.59
N ARG A 135 -15.17 -4.01 -3.61
CA ARG A 135 -15.89 -2.72 -3.47
C ARG A 135 -15.32 -1.83 -2.36
N ALA A 136 -14.02 -1.97 -2.09
CA ALA A 136 -13.30 -1.16 -1.13
C ALA A 136 -12.27 -0.30 -1.86
N ALA A 137 -11.79 0.77 -1.21
CA ALA A 137 -10.63 1.50 -1.71
C ALA A 137 -9.36 0.65 -1.52
N GLY A 138 -8.63 0.45 -2.60
CA GLY A 138 -7.29 -0.14 -2.58
C GLY A 138 -6.25 0.97 -2.43
N VAL A 139 -5.36 0.82 -1.45
CA VAL A 139 -4.23 1.73 -1.22
C VAL A 139 -2.94 0.95 -1.41
N VAL A 140 -2.09 1.40 -2.34
CA VAL A 140 -0.75 0.85 -2.54
C VAL A 140 0.29 1.93 -2.34
N LEU A 141 1.20 1.67 -1.42
CA LEU A 141 2.35 2.50 -1.13
C LEU A 141 3.57 1.90 -1.80
N THR A 142 4.11 2.57 -2.82
CA THR A 142 5.34 2.11 -3.46
C THR A 142 6.53 2.87 -2.88
N ALA A 143 7.44 2.18 -2.21
CA ALA A 143 8.75 2.74 -1.92
C ALA A 143 9.51 2.88 -3.25
N LYS A 144 10.06 4.07 -3.53
CA LYS A 144 11.07 4.18 -4.60
C LYS A 144 12.20 3.22 -4.23
N LEU A 145 12.47 2.24 -5.09
CA LEU A 145 13.61 1.37 -4.87
C LEU A 145 14.86 2.25 -4.87
N ASN A 146 15.66 2.17 -3.80
CA ASN A 146 17.04 2.63 -3.77
C ASN A 146 17.88 1.71 -4.68
N VAL A 147 17.56 1.68 -5.99
CA VAL A 147 18.22 0.78 -6.91
C VAL A 147 19.66 1.24 -7.10
N ARG A 148 20.58 0.27 -7.09
CA ARG A 148 21.98 0.52 -7.40
C ARG A 148 22.11 0.84 -8.88
N LEU A 149 22.93 1.82 -9.19
CA LEU A 149 23.19 2.21 -10.57
C LEU A 149 24.28 1.33 -11.17
N LYS A 150 23.99 0.81 -12.36
CA LYS A 150 24.91 0.06 -13.19
C LYS A 150 25.66 0.97 -14.15
N HIS A 151 24.98 1.96 -14.74
CA HIS A 151 25.55 2.83 -15.76
C HIS A 151 24.86 4.20 -15.84
N ILE A 152 25.60 5.25 -16.18
CA ILE A 152 25.07 6.58 -16.52
C ILE A 152 25.76 7.12 -17.77
N GLU A 153 25.01 7.66 -18.72
CA GLU A 153 25.55 8.25 -19.95
C GLU A 153 24.90 9.60 -20.27
N PHE A 154 25.71 10.58 -20.69
CA PHE A 154 25.25 11.89 -21.13
C PHE A 154 25.36 11.99 -22.66
N VAL A 155 24.23 12.19 -23.33
CA VAL A 155 24.14 12.33 -24.78
C VAL A 155 23.69 13.74 -25.14
N ARG A 156 24.43 14.44 -25.99
CA ARG A 156 24.03 15.76 -26.47
C ARG A 156 22.80 15.64 -27.38
N LEU A 157 21.74 16.36 -27.07
CA LEU A 157 20.56 16.50 -27.94
C LEU A 157 20.67 17.78 -28.78
N GLU A 158 20.99 18.90 -28.13
CA GLU A 158 21.05 20.24 -28.73
C GLU A 158 22.19 21.06 -28.07
N PRO A 159 22.56 22.25 -28.58
CA PRO A 159 23.62 23.09 -28.00
C PRO A 159 23.44 23.37 -26.50
N GLU A 160 22.20 23.49 -26.03
CA GLU A 160 21.86 23.79 -24.63
C GLU A 160 21.06 22.67 -23.94
N ARG A 161 20.91 21.49 -24.58
CA ARG A 161 20.21 20.34 -23.98
C ARG A 161 20.98 19.03 -24.12
N ALA A 162 20.99 18.21 -23.08
CA ALA A 162 21.53 16.86 -23.09
C ALA A 162 20.55 15.86 -22.44
N LEU A 163 20.62 14.61 -22.85
CA LEU A 163 19.90 13.47 -22.28
C LEU A 163 20.85 12.73 -21.33
N VAL A 164 20.40 12.46 -20.11
CA VAL A 164 21.01 11.47 -19.21
C VAL A 164 20.25 10.17 -19.37
N VAL A 165 20.98 9.10 -19.67
CA VAL A 165 20.49 7.73 -19.64
C VAL A 165 21.08 7.06 -18.40
N MET A 166 20.24 6.54 -17.53
CA MET A 166 20.64 5.85 -16.30
C MET A 166 20.14 4.41 -16.37
N VAL A 167 21.03 3.45 -16.11
CA VAL A 167 20.71 2.03 -16.08
C VAL A 167 20.95 1.52 -14.67
N ALA A 168 19.94 0.91 -14.09
CA ALA A 168 20.01 0.31 -12.78
C ALA A 168 20.45 -1.17 -12.85
N GLU A 169 20.88 -1.75 -11.72
CA GLU A 169 21.34 -3.15 -11.67
C GLU A 169 20.24 -4.16 -11.99
N ASP A 170 18.99 -3.83 -11.72
CA ASP A 170 17.80 -4.63 -12.08
C ASP A 170 17.41 -4.50 -13.56
N GLY A 171 18.17 -3.73 -14.35
CA GLY A 171 17.95 -3.52 -15.77
C GLY A 171 16.94 -2.42 -16.10
N GLN A 172 16.37 -1.73 -15.11
CA GLN A 172 15.53 -0.56 -15.36
C GLN A 172 16.36 0.57 -15.98
N VAL A 173 15.77 1.26 -16.97
CA VAL A 173 16.41 2.38 -17.68
C VAL A 173 15.59 3.63 -17.46
N GLU A 174 16.23 4.71 -17.01
CA GLU A 174 15.62 6.01 -16.78
C GLU A 174 16.29 7.09 -17.64
N ASN A 175 15.48 7.88 -18.33
CA ASN A 175 15.90 8.91 -19.28
C ASN A 175 15.49 10.30 -18.78
N ARG A 176 16.43 11.25 -18.67
CA ARG A 176 16.16 12.63 -18.23
C ARG A 176 16.82 13.67 -19.11
N ILE A 177 16.10 14.75 -19.45
CA ILE A 177 16.67 15.88 -20.19
C ILE A 177 17.21 16.91 -19.19
N LEU A 178 18.44 17.37 -19.42
CA LEU A 178 19.09 18.44 -18.68
C LEU A 178 19.42 19.64 -19.59
N SER A 179 19.43 20.82 -19.00
CA SER A 179 19.97 22.01 -19.64
C SER A 179 21.50 22.03 -19.47
N VAL A 180 22.24 22.22 -20.56
CA VAL A 180 23.70 22.36 -20.54
C VAL A 180 24.10 23.78 -20.91
N PRO A 181 25.19 24.33 -20.33
CA PRO A 181 25.70 25.64 -20.71
C PRO A 181 26.03 25.72 -22.20
N ALA A 182 25.76 26.88 -22.81
CA ALA A 182 26.15 27.17 -24.19
C ALA A 182 27.69 27.05 -24.35
N GLY A 183 28.13 26.45 -25.46
CA GLY A 183 29.56 26.27 -25.77
C GLY A 183 30.24 25.08 -25.08
N LEU A 184 29.49 24.27 -24.32
CA LEU A 184 30.05 23.08 -23.68
C LEU A 184 30.44 22.01 -24.72
N PRO A 185 31.70 21.54 -24.79
CA PRO A 185 32.08 20.53 -25.76
C PRO A 185 31.49 19.16 -25.40
N SER A 186 31.21 18.32 -26.40
CA SER A 186 30.71 16.95 -26.17
C SER A 186 31.71 16.09 -25.37
N SER A 187 33.01 16.40 -25.45
CA SER A 187 34.04 15.74 -24.64
C SER A 187 33.81 15.91 -23.13
N ALA A 188 33.27 17.04 -22.69
CA ALA A 188 32.94 17.26 -21.27
C ALA A 188 31.77 16.38 -20.80
N LEU A 189 30.81 16.07 -21.69
CA LEU A 189 29.73 15.11 -21.38
C LEU A 189 30.27 13.68 -21.26
N THR A 190 31.19 13.30 -22.15
CA THR A 190 31.87 12.00 -22.08
C THR A 190 32.73 11.89 -20.83
N GLU A 191 33.46 12.95 -20.48
CA GLU A 191 34.25 13.02 -19.25
C GLU A 191 33.37 12.90 -18.00
N ALA A 192 32.26 13.63 -17.93
CA ALA A 192 31.28 13.51 -16.85
C ALA A 192 30.74 12.07 -16.74
N SER A 193 30.41 11.45 -17.88
CA SER A 193 29.92 10.06 -17.94
C SER A 193 30.96 9.10 -17.35
N ASN A 194 32.21 9.20 -17.79
CA ASN A 194 33.30 8.34 -17.32
C ASN A 194 33.59 8.54 -15.83
N PHE A 195 33.62 9.80 -15.39
CA PHE A 195 33.84 10.17 -14.01
C PHE A 195 32.78 9.57 -13.08
N LEU A 196 31.50 9.68 -13.46
CA LEU A 196 30.39 9.13 -12.71
C LEU A 196 30.42 7.60 -12.72
N ASN A 197 30.57 6.97 -13.89
CA ASN A 197 30.63 5.51 -14.00
C ASN A 197 31.74 4.87 -13.15
N ALA A 198 32.87 5.54 -12.97
CA ALA A 198 33.95 5.06 -12.10
C ALA A 198 33.57 5.02 -10.61
N ARG A 199 32.58 5.83 -10.19
CA ARG A 199 32.23 6.06 -8.77
C ARG A 199 30.87 5.52 -8.36
N ILE A 200 29.94 5.33 -9.30
CA ILE A 200 28.58 4.81 -9.05
C ILE A 200 28.49 3.28 -8.94
N ARG A 201 29.54 2.54 -9.31
CA ARG A 201 29.49 1.06 -9.34
C ARG A 201 29.07 0.49 -7.99
N GLY A 202 27.96 -0.25 -8.00
CA GLY A 202 27.42 -0.89 -6.82
C GLY A 202 26.92 0.09 -5.77
N LYS A 203 26.63 1.35 -6.12
CA LYS A 203 26.11 2.38 -5.20
C LYS A 203 24.72 2.83 -5.63
N THR A 204 23.94 3.30 -4.66
CA THR A 204 22.65 3.94 -4.95
C THR A 204 22.88 5.35 -5.49
N LEU A 205 21.85 5.94 -6.12
CA LEU A 205 21.89 7.33 -6.56
C LEU A 205 22.18 8.29 -5.38
N GLN A 206 21.65 7.99 -4.20
CA GLN A 206 21.89 8.77 -2.97
C GLN A 206 23.36 8.66 -2.51
N ASP A 207 23.92 7.44 -2.46
CA ASP A 207 25.32 7.23 -2.09
C ASP A 207 26.27 7.91 -3.07
N ALA A 208 26.00 7.76 -4.38
CA ALA A 208 26.76 8.38 -5.45
C ALA A 208 26.76 9.90 -5.32
N ARG A 209 25.60 10.50 -5.01
CA ARG A 209 25.46 11.94 -4.75
C ARG A 209 26.30 12.38 -3.56
N ALA A 210 26.14 11.74 -2.41
CA ALA A 210 26.83 12.14 -1.18
C ALA A 210 28.35 12.00 -1.32
N GLU A 211 28.84 11.04 -2.10
CA GLU A 211 30.25 10.91 -2.41
C GLU A 211 30.74 11.96 -3.41
N LEU A 212 29.92 12.30 -4.40
CA LEU A 212 30.26 13.34 -5.36
C LEU A 212 30.28 14.74 -4.75
N GLU A 213 29.31 15.08 -3.90
CA GLU A 213 29.30 16.35 -3.17
C GLU A 213 30.59 16.49 -2.34
N ARG A 214 30.97 15.43 -1.60
CA ARG A 214 32.25 15.37 -0.88
C ARG A 214 33.47 15.49 -1.81
N ALA A 215 33.43 14.89 -3.00
CA ALA A 215 34.54 14.94 -3.94
C ALA A 215 34.71 16.33 -4.58
N LEU A 216 33.59 17.02 -4.86
CA LEU A 216 33.57 18.39 -5.36
C LEU A 216 34.04 19.38 -4.28
N GLU A 217 33.60 19.21 -3.04
CA GLU A 217 34.05 20.02 -1.88
C GLU A 217 35.53 19.81 -1.55
N ALA A 218 36.04 18.58 -1.68
CA ALA A 218 37.44 18.26 -1.46
C ALA A 218 38.39 18.87 -2.51
N GLY A 219 37.88 19.61 -3.49
CA GLY A 219 38.69 20.35 -4.46
C GLY A 219 39.60 19.45 -5.31
N ARG A 220 39.25 18.17 -5.47
CA ARG A 220 40.04 17.26 -6.32
C ARG A 220 39.93 17.76 -7.76
N ALA A 221 41.03 18.32 -8.24
CA ALA A 221 41.26 18.94 -9.55
C ALA A 221 41.18 17.96 -10.74
N GLU A 222 40.33 16.93 -10.66
CA GLU A 222 40.19 15.91 -11.71
C GLU A 222 39.19 16.30 -12.81
N LEU A 223 38.39 17.36 -12.61
CA LEU A 223 37.38 17.81 -13.58
C LEU A 223 37.50 19.30 -13.87
N ASP A 224 37.37 19.67 -15.15
CA ASP A 224 37.22 21.06 -15.56
C ASP A 224 35.94 21.69 -14.95
N GLN A 225 35.97 23.01 -14.74
CA GLN A 225 34.83 23.76 -14.17
C GLN A 225 33.52 23.54 -14.93
N LEU A 226 33.60 23.32 -16.25
CA LEU A 226 32.44 23.04 -17.09
C LEU A 226 31.86 21.64 -16.78
N THR A 227 32.72 20.63 -16.64
CA THR A 227 32.32 19.26 -16.30
C THR A 227 31.71 19.19 -14.90
N GLN A 228 32.25 19.93 -13.93
CA GLN A 228 31.67 20.07 -12.59
C GLN A 228 30.24 20.62 -12.63
N LYS A 229 29.96 21.62 -13.49
CA LYS A 229 28.62 22.18 -13.65
C LYS A 229 27.64 21.17 -14.25
N ILE A 230 28.06 20.32 -15.20
CA ILE A 230 27.20 19.25 -15.75
C ILE A 230 26.85 18.25 -14.66
N VAL A 231 27.86 17.82 -13.91
CA VAL A 231 27.71 16.86 -12.82
C VAL A 231 26.78 17.43 -11.75
N ALA A 232 26.97 18.67 -11.34
CA ALA A 232 26.09 19.38 -10.42
C ALA A 232 24.66 19.56 -10.98
N ALA A 233 24.51 19.90 -12.26
CA ALA A 233 23.20 20.03 -12.91
C ALA A 233 22.49 18.68 -13.03
N GLY A 234 23.22 17.60 -13.31
CA GLY A 234 22.74 16.22 -13.28
C GLY A 234 22.24 15.84 -11.88
N LEU A 235 23.06 16.08 -10.85
CA LEU A 235 22.71 15.87 -9.43
C LEU A 235 21.50 16.72 -9.00
N ALA A 236 21.41 17.97 -9.45
CA ALA A 236 20.31 18.86 -9.14
C ALA A 236 19.00 18.42 -9.83
N SER A 237 19.08 17.96 -11.08
CA SER A 237 17.98 17.30 -11.78
C SER A 237 17.56 15.99 -11.09
N TRP A 238 18.50 15.30 -10.43
CA TRP A 238 18.19 14.15 -9.59
C TRP A 238 17.37 14.53 -8.36
N SER A 239 17.61 15.69 -7.73
CA SER A 239 16.77 16.26 -6.66
C SER A 239 15.50 16.97 -7.13
N GLY A 240 15.41 17.32 -8.42
CA GLY A 240 14.29 18.10 -8.98
C GLY A 240 12.98 17.33 -9.13
N GLY A 241 12.99 16.01 -8.94
CA GLY A 241 11.79 15.27 -8.57
C GLY A 241 11.62 15.42 -7.06
N GLY A 242 11.02 16.53 -6.63
CA GLY A 242 10.82 16.85 -5.23
C GLY A 242 10.35 15.64 -4.43
N SER A 243 11.03 15.45 -3.31
CA SER A 243 10.75 14.54 -2.20
C SER A 243 11.09 13.05 -2.36
N ASP A 244 11.47 12.51 -1.21
CA ASP A 244 11.35 11.13 -0.74
C ASP A 244 9.88 10.60 -0.80
N GLU A 245 9.02 11.15 -1.66
CA GLU A 245 7.59 10.82 -1.73
C GLU A 245 7.43 9.36 -2.14
N ARG A 246 7.09 8.57 -1.12
CA ARG A 246 6.33 7.34 -1.27
C ARG A 246 5.16 7.65 -2.21
N LYS A 247 5.17 7.07 -3.41
CA LYS A 247 4.09 7.27 -4.38
C LYS A 247 2.89 6.46 -3.90
N LEU A 248 1.87 7.16 -3.42
CA LEU A 248 0.61 6.58 -2.97
C LEU A 248 -0.32 6.44 -4.17
N ILE A 249 -0.67 5.20 -4.51
CA ILE A 249 -1.68 4.89 -5.51
C ILE A 249 -2.96 4.56 -4.76
N VAL A 250 -3.99 5.39 -4.91
CA VAL A 250 -5.33 5.13 -4.38
C VAL A 250 -6.27 4.81 -5.54
N ARG A 251 -7.00 3.70 -5.45
CA ARG A 251 -8.02 3.25 -6.41
C ARG A 251 -9.30 2.88 -5.66
N GLY A 252 -10.46 3.08 -6.27
CA GLY A 252 -11.75 2.76 -5.63
C GLY A 252 -12.35 3.83 -4.75
N GLN A 253 -11.88 5.07 -4.83
CA GLN A 253 -12.38 6.17 -4.00
C GLN A 253 -13.90 6.37 -4.14
N ALA A 254 -14.44 6.11 -5.34
CA ALA A 254 -15.88 6.18 -5.60
C ALA A 254 -16.67 5.13 -4.79
N HIS A 255 -16.11 3.95 -4.52
CA HIS A 255 -16.80 2.92 -3.73
C HIS A 255 -16.94 3.30 -2.26
N LEU A 256 -16.05 4.16 -1.73
CA LEU A 256 -16.22 4.72 -0.39
C LEU A 256 -17.40 5.71 -0.31
N LEU A 257 -17.92 6.17 -1.45
CA LEU A 257 -18.98 7.17 -1.54
C LEU A 257 -20.35 6.57 -1.90
N GLU A 258 -20.41 5.33 -2.38
CA GLU A 258 -21.62 4.71 -2.94
C GLU A 258 -22.68 4.33 -1.89
N ASP A 259 -22.29 4.11 -0.63
CA ASP A 259 -23.19 3.66 0.47
C ASP A 259 -23.27 4.63 1.67
N LEU A 260 -22.90 5.90 1.50
CA LEU A 260 -22.93 6.89 2.58
C LEU A 260 -24.37 7.37 2.84
N LYS A 261 -24.97 6.90 3.94
CA LYS A 261 -26.31 7.33 4.37
C LYS A 261 -26.29 8.42 5.43
N ALA A 262 -25.18 8.61 6.15
CA ALA A 262 -25.06 9.58 7.23
C ALA A 262 -23.94 10.62 6.98
N LEU A 263 -24.18 11.85 7.46
CA LEU A 263 -23.20 12.95 7.45
C LEU A 263 -21.90 12.59 8.20
N GLU A 264 -22.00 11.76 9.24
CA GLU A 264 -20.85 11.24 9.98
C GLU A 264 -19.95 10.33 9.14
N ASP A 265 -20.53 9.58 8.19
CA ASP A 265 -19.75 8.70 7.32
C ASP A 265 -18.92 9.52 6.31
N LEU A 266 -19.47 10.64 5.82
CA LEU A 266 -18.75 11.60 4.99
C LEU A 266 -17.59 12.28 5.74
N GLU A 267 -17.78 12.64 7.02
CA GLU A 267 -16.71 13.19 7.85
C GLU A 267 -15.59 12.16 8.10
N ARG A 268 -15.92 10.89 8.34
CA ARG A 268 -14.91 9.82 8.47
C ARG A 268 -14.12 9.59 7.19
N VAL A 269 -14.79 9.59 6.04
CA VAL A 269 -14.12 9.46 4.75
C VAL A 269 -13.19 10.66 4.51
N ARG A 270 -13.63 11.87 4.87
CA ARG A 270 -12.80 13.08 4.77
C ARG A 270 -11.59 13.03 5.69
N LEU A 271 -11.76 12.62 6.95
CA LEU A 271 -10.66 12.44 7.91
C LEU A 271 -9.66 11.38 7.43
N LEU A 272 -10.14 10.28 6.84
CA LEU A 272 -9.28 9.26 6.26
C LEU A 272 -8.45 9.80 5.07
N PHE A 273 -9.07 10.61 4.21
CA PHE A 273 -8.35 11.26 3.12
C PHE A 273 -7.34 12.30 3.63
N ASP A 274 -7.72 13.12 4.61
CA ASP A 274 -6.82 14.07 5.26
C ASP A 274 -5.63 13.32 5.89
N ASP A 275 -5.83 12.20 6.60
CA ASP A 275 -4.75 11.39 7.16
C ASP A 275 -3.84 10.76 6.08
N LEU A 276 -4.42 10.34 4.96
CA LEU A 276 -3.65 9.81 3.82
C LEU A 276 -2.84 10.92 3.12
N GLU A 277 -3.37 12.15 3.04
CA GLU A 277 -2.65 13.30 2.52
C GLU A 277 -1.59 13.84 3.50
N THR A 278 -1.86 13.82 4.80
CA THR A 278 -0.90 14.30 5.83
C THR A 278 0.34 13.43 5.91
N ARG A 279 0.27 12.16 5.46
CA ARG A 279 1.47 11.29 5.30
C ARG A 279 2.31 11.61 4.06
N ARG A 280 1.95 12.63 3.26
CA ARG A 280 2.77 13.19 2.16
C ARG A 280 3.92 14.07 2.65
N GLU A 281 3.80 14.66 3.84
CA GLU A 281 4.87 15.47 4.48
C GLU A 281 5.83 14.59 5.31
#